data_AF-A0A0W8CEU7-F1
#
_entry.id   AF-A0A0W8CEU7-F1
#
_cell.length_a   1.000
_cell.length_b   1.000
_cell.length_c   1.000
_cell.angle_alpha   90.00
_cell.angle_beta   90.00
_cell.angle_gamma   90.00
#
_symmetry.space_group_name_H-M   'P 1'
#
loop_
_entity.id
_entity.type
_entity.pdbx_description
1 polymer ?
#
loop_
_entity_poly.entity_id
_entity_poly.type
_entity_poly.pdbx_seq_one_letter_code
_entity_poly.pdbx_strand_id
1 'polypeptide(L)'
;MDASDTGLCALEPTRLEYIRVKFTDAQKLDLRKEPRVNSINVRELQSAVLAALYWGQYWKQDAELGPTYVCFHIDNSSAVAWANRRSARNPAAQLFNRLLSLAELQYRVVFTAEHVPGIDNIMADAGSRAWSSTDKLWSLWTN
;
A
#
# COMPACT_ATOMS: atom_id res chain seq x y z
N MET A 1 -0.36 -3.28 -5.73
CA MET A 1 -1.06 -2.35 -4.81
C MET A 1 -0.83 -0.94 -5.30
N ASP A 2 -1.69 0.01 -4.94
CA ASP A 2 -1.66 1.35 -5.53
C ASP A 2 -2.25 2.44 -4.59
N ALA A 3 -2.04 3.70 -4.95
CA ALA A 3 -2.70 4.88 -4.40
C ALA A 3 -3.04 5.92 -5.48
N SER A 4 -4.10 6.70 -5.26
CA SER A 4 -4.44 7.87 -6.10
C SER A 4 -4.75 9.11 -5.27
N ASP A 5 -5.07 10.22 -5.93
CA ASP A 5 -5.59 11.45 -5.31
C ASP A 5 -6.96 11.27 -4.63
N THR A 6 -7.57 10.09 -4.76
CA THR A 6 -8.89 9.78 -4.20
C THR A 6 -8.89 8.67 -3.15
N GLY A 7 -7.80 7.89 -3.02
CA GLY A 7 -7.69 6.86 -1.99
C GLY A 7 -6.52 5.88 -2.16
N LEU A 8 -6.55 4.80 -1.39
CA LEU A 8 -5.57 3.70 -1.37
C LEU A 8 -6.24 2.38 -1.76
N CYS A 9 -5.49 1.47 -2.40
CA CYS A 9 -5.92 0.08 -2.62
C CYS A 9 -4.80 -0.94 -2.45
N ALA A 10 -5.07 -1.98 -1.67
CA ALA A 10 -4.26 -3.19 -1.58
C ALA A 10 -5.12 -4.43 -1.82
N LEU A 11 -4.52 -5.46 -2.41
CA LEU A 11 -5.13 -6.75 -2.71
C LEU A 11 -4.31 -7.83 -2.02
N GLU A 12 -4.96 -8.84 -1.46
CA GLU A 12 -4.32 -10.05 -0.93
C GLU A 12 -4.89 -11.29 -1.65
N PRO A 13 -4.27 -11.70 -2.78
CA PRO A 13 -4.79 -12.76 -3.63
C PRO A 13 -4.95 -14.11 -2.93
N THR A 14 -4.09 -14.44 -1.95
CA THR A 14 -4.15 -15.74 -1.25
C THR A 14 -5.38 -15.85 -0.34
N ARG A 15 -5.96 -14.72 0.06
CA ARG A 15 -7.16 -14.63 0.90
C ARG A 15 -8.43 -14.28 0.12
N LEU A 16 -8.31 -13.93 -1.17
CA LEU A 16 -9.38 -13.33 -1.98
C LEU A 16 -9.95 -12.05 -1.35
N GLU A 17 -9.11 -11.29 -0.65
CA GLU A 17 -9.48 -10.07 0.08
C GLU A 17 -8.89 -8.83 -0.59
N TYR A 18 -9.56 -7.69 -0.40
CA TYR A 18 -9.05 -6.38 -0.77
C TYR A 18 -9.31 -5.36 0.34
N ILE A 19 -8.46 -4.34 0.41
CA ILE A 19 -8.66 -3.17 1.26
C ILE A 19 -8.67 -1.93 0.38
N ARG A 20 -9.67 -1.08 0.58
CA ARG A 20 -9.83 0.18 -0.14
C ARG A 20 -10.18 1.29 0.85
N VAL A 21 -9.45 2.40 0.81
CA VAL A 21 -9.69 3.57 1.67
C VAL A 21 -9.90 4.80 0.81
N LYS A 22 -11.13 5.32 0.79
CA LYS A 22 -11.47 6.57 0.10
C LYS A 22 -11.07 7.76 0.97
N PHE A 23 -10.34 8.71 0.39
CA PHE A 23 -10.00 9.95 1.10
C PHE A 23 -11.21 10.87 1.25
N THR A 24 -11.33 11.48 2.42
CA THR A 24 -12.26 12.58 2.68
C THR A 24 -11.80 13.85 1.96
N ASP A 25 -12.69 14.82 1.76
CA ASP A 25 -12.32 16.06 1.06
C ASP A 25 -11.33 16.91 1.87
N ALA A 26 -11.33 16.81 3.20
CA ALA A 26 -10.29 17.36 4.07
C ALA A 26 -8.92 16.71 3.79
N GLN A 27 -8.85 15.37 3.74
CA GLN A 27 -7.62 14.67 3.39
C GLN A 27 -7.12 15.06 2.00
N LYS A 28 -7.99 15.09 0.98
CA LYS A 28 -7.64 15.54 -0.39
C LYS A 28 -7.10 16.97 -0.41
N LEU A 29 -7.62 17.85 0.42
CA LEU A 29 -7.12 19.22 0.56
C LEU A 29 -5.71 19.23 1.19
N ASP A 30 -5.48 18.43 2.22
CA ASP A 30 -4.16 18.33 2.87
C ASP A 30 -3.09 17.68 1.97
N LEU A 31 -3.47 16.70 1.13
CA LEU A 31 -2.60 16.18 0.06
C LEU A 31 -2.11 17.29 -0.87
N ARG A 32 -2.97 18.28 -1.17
CA ARG A 32 -2.67 19.41 -2.06
C ARG A 32 -1.90 20.55 -1.38
N LYS A 33 -2.02 20.73 -0.06
CA LYS A 33 -1.27 21.74 0.71
C LYS A 33 0.23 21.43 0.72
N GLU A 34 0.59 20.18 0.96
CA GLU A 34 1.99 19.74 1.06
C GLU A 34 2.32 18.60 0.07
N PRO A 35 2.31 18.84 -1.25
CA PRO A 35 2.46 17.79 -2.26
C PRO A 35 3.85 17.11 -2.23
N ARG A 36 4.86 17.75 -1.61
CA ARG A 36 6.18 17.15 -1.37
C ARG A 36 6.17 16.15 -0.20
N VAL A 37 5.36 16.40 0.82
CA VAL A 37 5.19 15.50 1.97
C VAL A 37 4.21 14.37 1.60
N ASN A 38 3.13 14.71 0.90
CA ASN A 38 2.02 13.84 0.54
C ASN A 38 2.10 13.31 -0.92
N SER A 39 3.32 13.10 -1.43
CA SER A 39 3.55 12.72 -2.83
C SER A 39 2.96 11.34 -3.15
N ILE A 40 2.83 11.02 -4.44
CA ILE A 40 2.31 9.72 -4.90
C ILE A 40 3.15 8.54 -4.34
N ASN A 41 4.48 8.64 -4.40
CA ASN A 41 5.44 7.68 -3.83
C ASN A 41 5.21 7.40 -2.34
N VAL A 42 4.75 8.40 -1.58
CA VAL A 42 4.47 8.29 -0.15
C VAL A 42 3.15 7.56 0.10
N ARG A 43 2.14 7.82 -0.74
CA ARG A 43 0.82 7.19 -0.63
C ARG A 43 0.83 5.73 -1.07
N GLU A 44 1.65 5.37 -2.04
CA GLU A 44 1.82 3.96 -2.39
C GLU A 44 2.54 3.17 -1.28
N LEU A 45 3.57 3.77 -0.66
CA LEU A 45 4.16 3.21 0.57
C LEU A 45 3.12 3.15 1.72
N GLN A 46 2.20 4.12 1.81
CA GLN A 46 1.09 4.08 2.76
C GLN A 46 0.13 2.92 2.49
N SER A 47 -0.08 2.54 1.22
CA SER A 47 -0.86 1.36 0.83
C SER A 47 -0.20 0.06 1.31
N ALA A 48 1.14 -0.02 1.25
CA ALA A 48 1.91 -1.12 1.84
C ALA A 48 1.78 -1.18 3.38
N VAL A 49 1.87 -0.04 4.06
CA VAL A 49 1.63 0.04 5.52
C VAL A 49 0.22 -0.40 5.89
N LEU A 50 -0.79 0.03 5.12
CA LEU A 50 -2.19 -0.34 5.35
C LEU A 50 -2.37 -1.86 5.26
N ALA A 51 -1.81 -2.50 4.22
CA ALA A 51 -1.78 -3.95 4.07
C ALA A 51 -1.07 -4.63 5.27
N ALA A 52 0.12 -4.14 5.65
CA ALA A 52 0.90 -4.67 6.78
C ALA A 52 0.16 -4.63 8.12
N LEU A 53 -0.51 -3.52 8.44
CA LEU A 53 -1.23 -3.33 9.70
C LEU A 53 -2.55 -4.10 9.74
N TYR A 54 -3.23 -4.26 8.60
CA TYR A 54 -4.51 -4.98 8.53
C TYR A 54 -4.32 -6.50 8.49
N TRP A 55 -3.46 -6.99 7.58
CA TRP A 55 -3.28 -8.41 7.34
C TRP A 55 -2.15 -9.08 8.14
N GLY A 56 -1.24 -8.31 8.75
CA GLY A 56 -0.08 -8.86 9.47
C GLY A 56 -0.45 -9.90 10.53
N GLN A 57 -1.58 -9.73 11.21
CA GLN A 57 -2.09 -10.71 12.19
C GLN A 57 -2.45 -12.08 11.57
N TYR A 58 -2.85 -12.13 10.30
CA TYR A 58 -3.20 -13.36 9.58
C TYR A 58 -2.01 -13.98 8.85
N TRP A 59 -0.98 -13.18 8.54
CA TRP A 59 0.30 -13.67 8.00
C TRP A 59 1.22 -14.23 9.09
N LYS A 60 0.98 -13.92 10.36
CA LYS A 60 1.73 -14.48 11.50
C LYS A 60 1.61 -16.00 11.54
N GLN A 61 2.74 -16.71 11.42
CA GLN A 61 2.84 -18.16 11.61
C GLN A 61 3.32 -18.54 13.01
N ASP A 62 3.32 -19.84 13.30
CA ASP A 62 3.91 -20.40 14.52
C ASP A 62 5.43 -20.23 14.54
N ALA A 63 6.00 -20.10 15.72
CA ALA A 63 7.41 -19.76 15.93
C ALA A 63 8.38 -20.83 15.38
N GLU A 64 7.95 -22.09 15.28
CA GLU A 64 8.77 -23.20 14.79
C GLU A 64 8.94 -23.23 13.26
N LEU A 65 8.03 -22.59 12.51
CA LEU A 65 8.07 -22.56 11.04
C LEU A 65 8.94 -21.43 10.47
N GLY A 66 9.40 -20.51 11.33
CA GLY A 66 10.09 -19.27 10.92
C GLY A 66 9.13 -18.14 10.56
N PRO A 67 9.67 -16.98 10.12
CA PRO A 67 8.84 -15.83 9.77
C PRO A 67 8.20 -15.98 8.39
N THR A 68 6.97 -15.50 8.25
CA THR A 68 6.32 -15.40 6.93
C THR A 68 6.95 -14.28 6.11
N TYR A 69 7.35 -14.59 4.88
CA TYR A 69 7.84 -13.61 3.92
C TYR A 69 6.67 -13.07 3.09
N VAL A 70 6.50 -11.76 3.07
CA VAL A 70 5.42 -11.07 2.35
C VAL A 70 6.03 -10.07 1.39
N CYS A 71 5.72 -10.20 0.10
CA CYS A 71 6.20 -9.31 -0.95
C CYS A 71 5.10 -8.34 -1.38
N PHE A 72 5.38 -7.04 -1.27
CA PHE A 72 4.53 -5.97 -1.78
C PHE A 72 4.83 -5.71 -3.26
N HIS A 73 3.93 -6.08 -4.16
CA HIS A 73 4.00 -5.69 -5.57
C HIS A 73 3.48 -4.26 -5.74
N ILE A 74 4.34 -3.32 -6.10
CA ILE A 74 4.05 -1.87 -6.23
C ILE A 74 4.61 -1.37 -7.57
N ASP A 75 3.90 -0.51 -8.30
CA ASP A 75 4.37 0.03 -9.59
C ASP A 75 5.23 1.29 -9.49
N ASN A 76 5.32 1.92 -8.32
CA ASN A 76 6.28 2.98 -8.07
C ASN A 76 7.61 2.46 -7.51
N SER A 77 8.65 2.49 -8.35
CA SER A 77 10.00 2.07 -7.99
C SER A 77 10.59 2.86 -6.80
N SER A 78 10.11 4.08 -6.50
CA SER A 78 10.54 4.82 -5.30
C SER A 78 9.93 4.24 -4.03
N ALA A 79 8.64 3.87 -4.05
CA ALA A 79 7.99 3.23 -2.92
C ALA A 79 8.63 1.87 -2.62
N VAL A 80 8.91 1.06 -3.66
CA VAL A 80 9.68 -0.19 -3.57
C VAL A 80 11.05 0.03 -2.93
N ALA A 81 11.81 1.01 -3.41
CA ALA A 81 13.15 1.30 -2.89
C ALA A 81 13.12 1.80 -1.42
N TRP A 82 12.11 2.60 -1.05
CA TRP A 82 11.95 3.10 0.32
C TRP A 82 11.53 1.99 1.29
N ALA A 83 10.59 1.13 0.87
CA ALA A 83 10.16 -0.03 1.64
C ALA A 83 11.36 -0.96 1.91
N ASN A 84 12.04 -1.44 0.87
CA ASN A 84 13.16 -2.38 1.01
C ASN A 84 14.34 -1.82 1.82
N ARG A 85 14.63 -0.51 1.74
CA ARG A 85 15.69 0.14 2.52
C ARG A 85 15.22 0.64 3.90
N ARG A 86 13.92 0.51 4.21
CA ARG A 86 13.21 1.14 5.35
C ARG A 86 13.55 2.63 5.54
N SER A 87 13.92 3.34 4.46
CA SER A 87 14.56 4.67 4.54
C SER A 87 14.12 5.62 3.41
N ALA A 88 13.85 6.87 3.79
CA ALA A 88 13.46 7.95 2.89
C ALA A 88 13.82 9.32 3.49
N ARG A 89 13.99 10.33 2.63
CA ARG A 89 14.16 11.75 3.06
C ARG A 89 12.84 12.44 3.42
N ASN A 90 11.71 11.91 2.93
CA ASN A 90 10.39 12.44 3.19
C ASN A 90 9.92 12.05 4.62
N PRO A 91 9.44 13.00 5.46
CA PRO A 91 9.04 12.71 6.84
C PRO A 91 7.88 11.71 6.99
N ALA A 92 6.87 11.76 6.11
CA ALA A 92 5.75 10.82 6.14
C ALA A 92 6.20 9.40 5.73
N ALA A 93 7.05 9.28 4.71
CA ALA A 93 7.67 8.00 4.36
C ALA A 93 8.55 7.43 5.48
N GLN A 94 9.22 8.27 6.29
CA GLN A 94 9.93 7.80 7.48
C GLN A 94 8.98 7.25 8.55
N LEU A 95 7.82 7.89 8.78
CA LEU A 95 6.80 7.35 9.66
C LEU A 95 6.28 6.00 9.16
N PHE A 96 5.97 5.91 7.86
CA PHE A 96 5.50 4.68 7.23
C PHE A 96 6.54 3.54 7.30
N ASN A 97 7.82 3.83 7.08
CA ASN A 97 8.88 2.82 7.26
C ASN A 97 9.03 2.36 8.72
N ARG A 98 8.87 3.25 9.71
CA ARG A 98 8.84 2.86 11.14
C ARG A 98 7.65 1.95 11.45
N LEU A 99 6.48 2.24 10.86
CA LEU A 99 5.28 1.41 11.01
C LEU A 99 5.44 0.03 10.34
N LEU A 100 6.08 -0.05 9.16
CA LEU A 100 6.44 -1.34 8.56
C LEU A 100 7.35 -2.15 9.48
N SER A 101 8.47 -1.58 9.96
CA SER A 101 9.38 -2.31 10.86
C SER A 101 8.76 -2.69 12.20
N LEU A 102 7.82 -1.90 12.72
CA LEU A 102 7.04 -2.26 13.91
C LEU A 102 6.11 -3.44 13.62
N ALA A 103 5.44 -3.46 12.47
CA ALA A 103 4.59 -4.57 12.04
C ALA A 103 5.39 -5.86 11.80
N GLU A 104 6.59 -5.78 11.21
CA GLU A 104 7.51 -6.94 11.09
C GLU A 104 7.80 -7.57 12.46
N LEU A 105 8.15 -6.75 13.45
CA LEU A 105 8.45 -7.20 14.81
C LEU A 105 7.20 -7.76 15.52
N GLN A 106 6.06 -7.07 15.40
CA GLN A 106 4.81 -7.42 16.08
C GLN A 106 4.21 -8.73 15.55
N TYR A 107 4.24 -8.93 14.23
CA TYR A 107 3.64 -10.08 13.57
C TYR A 107 4.64 -11.20 13.25
N ARG A 108 5.95 -11.00 13.47
CA ARG A 108 7.04 -11.91 13.09
C ARG A 108 7.02 -12.25 11.60
N VAL A 109 6.91 -11.23 10.77
CA VAL A 109 6.91 -11.32 9.31
C VAL A 109 8.07 -10.51 8.74
N VAL A 110 8.52 -10.87 7.54
CA VAL A 110 9.54 -10.13 6.78
C VAL A 110 8.88 -9.47 5.58
N PHE A 111 8.94 -8.15 5.50
CA PHE A 111 8.39 -7.40 4.37
C PHE A 111 9.44 -7.10 3.32
N THR A 112 9.17 -7.52 2.09
CA THR A 112 9.90 -7.09 0.89
C THR A 112 8.96 -6.35 -0.04
N ALA A 113 9.51 -5.65 -1.04
CA ALA A 113 8.74 -5.04 -2.11
C ALA A 113 9.39 -5.34 -3.46
N GLU A 114 8.57 -5.55 -4.48
CA GLU A 114 8.99 -5.77 -5.86
C GLU A 114 8.24 -4.80 -6.79
N HIS A 115 8.92 -4.38 -7.86
CA HIS A 115 8.34 -3.49 -8.86
C HIS A 115 7.54 -4.28 -9.89
N VAL A 116 6.24 -4.01 -9.99
CA VAL A 116 5.37 -4.52 -11.05
C VAL A 116 5.10 -3.39 -12.07
N PRO A 117 5.10 -3.62 -13.38
CA PRO A 117 4.69 -2.58 -14.33
C PRO A 117 3.26 -2.10 -14.07
N GLY A 118 2.99 -0.80 -14.21
CA GLY A 118 1.64 -0.25 -13.98
C GLY A 118 0.55 -0.83 -14.92
N ILE A 119 0.95 -1.35 -16.09
CA ILE A 119 0.05 -2.09 -17.00
C ILE A 119 -0.38 -3.46 -16.45
N ASP A 120 0.31 -3.98 -15.43
CA ASP A 120 -0.02 -5.24 -14.74
C ASP A 120 -0.66 -4.99 -13.35
N ASN A 121 -0.57 -3.76 -12.81
CA ASN A 121 -1.16 -3.35 -11.52
C ASN A 121 -2.63 -2.87 -11.64
N ILE A 122 -3.30 -3.13 -12.77
CA ILE A 122 -4.59 -2.54 -13.19
C ILE A 122 -5.66 -2.58 -12.09
N MET A 123 -5.85 -3.73 -11.42
CA MET A 123 -6.93 -3.89 -10.45
C MET A 123 -6.70 -3.03 -9.20
N ALA A 124 -5.45 -2.83 -8.78
CA ALA A 124 -5.14 -1.93 -7.67
C ALA A 124 -5.33 -0.46 -8.08
N ASP A 125 -4.94 -0.08 -9.31
CA ASP A 125 -5.17 1.27 -9.85
C ASP A 125 -6.67 1.61 -9.96
N ALA A 126 -7.45 0.69 -10.51
CA ALA A 126 -8.91 0.80 -10.54
C ALA A 126 -9.48 0.91 -9.10
N GLY A 127 -8.97 0.10 -8.17
CA GLY A 127 -9.37 0.14 -6.76
C GLY A 127 -8.98 1.42 -6.03
N SER A 128 -7.88 2.07 -6.35
CA SER A 128 -7.52 3.33 -5.69
C SER A 128 -8.36 4.51 -6.20
N ARG A 129 -9.07 4.36 -7.34
CA ARG A 129 -9.76 5.44 -8.08
C ARG A 129 -11.28 5.31 -8.20
N ALA A 130 -11.83 4.11 -8.42
CA ALA A 130 -13.22 3.92 -8.85
C ALA A 130 -14.19 3.79 -7.65
N TRP A 131 -14.75 4.91 -7.18
CA TRP A 131 -15.58 4.96 -5.97
C TRP A 131 -17.09 5.02 -6.26
N SER A 132 -17.49 4.99 -7.52
CA SER A 132 -18.86 5.07 -7.99
C SER A 132 -19.03 4.33 -9.32
N SER A 133 -20.25 3.88 -9.64
CA SER A 133 -20.56 3.19 -10.89
C SER A 133 -20.40 4.04 -12.16
N THR A 134 -20.23 5.35 -12.02
CA THR A 134 -19.95 6.29 -13.12
C THR A 134 -18.45 6.50 -13.36
N ASP A 135 -17.56 5.96 -12.52
CA ASP A 135 -16.12 6.05 -12.74
C ASP A 135 -15.69 5.17 -13.92
N LYS A 136 -14.83 5.70 -14.80
CA LYS A 136 -14.35 4.98 -16.00
C LYS A 136 -13.65 3.65 -15.70
N LEU A 137 -13.11 3.49 -14.50
CA LEU A 137 -12.41 2.30 -14.04
C LEU A 137 -13.30 1.38 -13.20
N TRP A 138 -14.60 1.69 -13.02
CA TRP A 138 -15.51 0.89 -12.20
C TRP A 138 -15.66 -0.54 -12.70
N SER A 139 -15.83 -0.73 -14.01
CA SER A 139 -15.89 -2.07 -14.61
C SER A 139 -14.59 -2.85 -14.41
N LEU A 140 -13.42 -2.21 -14.52
CA LEU A 140 -12.13 -2.86 -14.24
C LEU A 140 -11.93 -3.19 -12.76
N TRP A 141 -12.63 -2.50 -11.85
CA TRP A 141 -12.61 -2.81 -10.42
C TRP A 141 -13.57 -3.96 -10.05
N THR A 142 -14.73 -4.08 -10.72
CA THR A 142 -15.78 -5.04 -10.36
C THR A 142 -15.79 -6.35 -11.18
N ASN A 143 -14.82 -6.53 -12.07
CA ASN A 143 -14.60 -7.76 -12.84
C ASN A 143 -13.68 -8.74 -12.10
#